data_AF-A0AAW4Y1R6-F1
#
_entry.id   AF-A0AAW4Y1R6-F1
#
_cell.length_a   1.000
_cell.length_b   1.000
_cell.length_c   1.000
_cell.angle_alpha   90.00
_cell.angle_beta   90.00
_cell.angle_gamma   90.00
#
_symmetry.space_group_name_H-M   'P 1'
#
loop_
_entity.id
_entity.type
_entity.pdbx_description
1 polymer ?
#
loop_
_entity_poly.entity_id
_entity_poly.type
_entity_poly.pdbx_seq_one_letter_code
_entity_poly.pdbx_strand_id
1 'polypeptide(L)'
;MAFAKLKRDVGARLRRCVDHGLPEWVTRHAEERIACATFHRDSSQAADMPSEAKRQSFDKAVKVLSEVNDLLHAFERHVRFALPEV
;
A
#
# COMPACT_ATOMS: atom_id res chain seq x y z
N MET A 1 2.62 -12.77 -9.64
CA MET A 1 1.37 -12.00 -9.92
C MET A 1 0.75 -11.33 -8.67
N ALA A 2 0.97 -11.82 -7.44
CA ALA A 2 0.34 -11.27 -6.23
C ALA A 2 0.69 -9.80 -5.90
N PHE A 3 1.97 -9.42 -5.93
CA PHE A 3 2.41 -8.06 -5.57
C PHE A 3 1.85 -6.97 -6.50
N ALA A 4 1.93 -7.19 -7.82
CA ALA A 4 1.44 -6.23 -8.81
C ALA A 4 -0.08 -6.05 -8.76
N LYS A 5 -0.83 -7.09 -8.34
CA LYS A 5 -2.26 -6.97 -8.06
C LYS A 5 -2.49 -6.14 -6.79
N LEU A 6 -1.83 -6.50 -5.69
CA LEU A 6 -1.94 -5.79 -4.41
C LEU A 6 -1.61 -4.29 -4.55
N LYS A 7 -0.51 -3.94 -5.24
CA LYS A 7 -0.14 -2.54 -5.50
C LYS A 7 -1.21 -1.78 -6.27
N ARG A 8 -1.83 -2.40 -7.28
CA ARG A 8 -2.94 -1.79 -8.04
C ARG A 8 -4.16 -1.57 -7.17
N ASP A 9 -4.54 -2.55 -6.36
CA ASP A 9 -5.69 -2.48 -5.47
C ASP A 9 -5.50 -1.37 -4.42
N VAL A 10 -4.31 -1.30 -3.81
CA VAL A 10 -3.93 -0.23 -2.86
C VAL A 10 -3.95 1.14 -3.53
N GLY A 11 -3.40 1.29 -4.74
CA GLY A 11 -3.42 2.57 -5.46
C GLY A 11 -4.83 3.00 -5.87
N ALA A 12 -5.69 2.06 -6.25
CA ALA A 12 -7.10 2.35 -6.51
C ALA A 12 -7.83 2.78 -5.24
N ARG A 13 -7.56 2.13 -4.10
CA ARG A 13 -8.13 2.50 -2.81
C ARG A 13 -7.66 3.87 -2.34
N LEU A 14 -6.36 4.17 -2.44
CA LEU A 14 -5.80 5.47 -2.07
C LEU A 14 -6.52 6.60 -2.81
N ARG A 15 -6.69 6.47 -4.12
CA ARG A 15 -7.43 7.47 -4.93
C ARG A 15 -8.85 7.68 -4.42
N ARG A 16 -9.61 6.61 -4.17
CA ARG A 16 -10.95 6.74 -3.57
C ARG A 16 -10.92 7.43 -2.22
N CYS A 17 -9.99 7.08 -1.34
CA CYS A 17 -9.86 7.75 -0.05
C CYS A 17 -9.59 9.25 -0.21
N VAL A 18 -8.71 9.64 -1.14
CA VAL A 18 -8.43 11.04 -1.47
C VAL A 18 -9.68 11.76 -1.95
N ASP A 19 -10.45 11.14 -2.86
CA ASP A 19 -11.72 11.70 -3.35
C ASP A 19 -12.75 11.88 -2.21
N HIS A 20 -12.63 11.09 -1.14
CA HIS A 20 -13.45 11.16 0.08
C HIS A 20 -12.85 12.04 1.19
N GLY A 21 -11.81 12.83 0.89
CA GLY A 21 -11.24 13.78 1.85
C GLY A 21 -10.16 13.20 2.77
N LEU A 22 -9.42 12.19 2.31
CA LEU A 22 -8.24 11.71 3.03
C LEU A 22 -7.27 12.88 3.28
N PRO A 23 -6.83 13.12 4.53
CA PRO A 23 -5.92 14.22 4.81
C PRO A 23 -4.63 14.11 3.99
N GLU A 24 -4.12 15.25 3.54
CA GLU A 24 -2.94 15.31 2.65
C GLU A 24 -1.72 14.62 3.27
N TRP A 25 -1.48 14.79 4.57
CA TRP A 25 -0.37 14.13 5.26
C TRP A 25 -0.48 12.60 5.25
N VAL A 26 -1.70 12.05 5.30
CA VAL A 26 -1.94 10.60 5.21
C VAL A 26 -1.73 10.12 3.77
N THR A 27 -2.16 10.92 2.80
CA THR A 27 -1.94 10.64 1.38
C THR A 27 -0.45 10.55 1.07
N ARG A 28 0.33 11.57 1.45
CA ARG A 28 1.79 11.57 1.28
C ARG A 28 2.44 10.38 1.99
N HIS A 29 2.04 10.09 3.22
CA HIS A 29 2.55 8.94 3.95
C HIS A 29 2.25 7.62 3.22
N ALA A 30 1.04 7.42 2.69
CA ALA A 30 0.69 6.23 1.94
C ALA A 30 1.53 6.10 0.65
N GLU A 31 1.73 7.20 -0.07
CA GLU A 31 2.56 7.24 -1.29
C GLU A 31 4.03 6.88 -1.00
N GLU A 32 4.61 7.45 0.05
CA GLU A 32 5.97 7.13 0.50
C GLU A 32 6.11 5.65 0.85
N ARG A 33 5.12 5.06 1.53
CA ARG A 33 5.11 3.64 1.87
C ARG A 33 4.97 2.75 0.63
N ILE A 34 4.15 3.13 -0.35
CA ILE A 34 4.04 2.42 -1.64
C ILE A 34 5.35 2.49 -2.41
N ALA A 35 6.05 3.63 -2.40
CA ALA A 35 7.37 3.77 -2.99
C ALA A 35 8.40 2.86 -2.29
N CYS A 36 8.42 2.84 -0.96
CA CYS A 36 9.26 1.95 -0.15
C CYS A 36 9.00 0.46 -0.45
N ALA A 37 7.73 0.06 -0.58
CA ALA A 37 7.39 -1.31 -0.97
C ALA A 37 7.88 -1.64 -2.38
N THR A 38 7.79 -0.70 -3.32
CA THR A 38 8.29 -0.88 -4.69
C THR A 38 9.81 -1.08 -4.68
N PHE A 39 10.54 -0.25 -3.94
CA PHE A 39 11.99 -0.41 -3.75
C PHE A 39 12.38 -1.79 -3.20
N HIS A 40 11.67 -2.27 -2.18
CA HIS A 40 11.91 -3.59 -1.61
C HIS A 40 11.57 -4.73 -2.58
N ARG A 41 10.53 -4.56 -3.39
CA ARG A 41 10.18 -5.50 -4.45
C ARG A 41 11.27 -5.57 -5.51
N ASP A 42 11.79 -4.44 -5.95
CA ASP A 42 12.83 -4.37 -6.98
C ASP A 42 14.14 -4.97 -6.46
N SER A 43 14.51 -4.64 -5.22
CA SER A 43 15.64 -5.25 -4.51
C SER A 43 15.52 -6.78 -4.43
N SER A 44 14.30 -7.30 -4.26
CA SER A 44 14.02 -8.73 -4.23
C SER A 44 14.31 -9.45 -5.56
N GLN A 45 14.49 -8.70 -6.66
CA GLN A 45 14.77 -9.23 -7.98
C GLN A 45 16.23 -9.06 -8.39
N ALA A 46 17.06 -8.40 -7.57
CA ALA A 46 18.47 -8.20 -7.85
C ALA A 46 19.18 -9.55 -8.04
N ALA A 47 19.89 -9.71 -9.16
CA ALA A 47 20.53 -10.98 -9.51
C ALA A 47 21.47 -11.48 -8.40
N ASP A 48 22.28 -10.56 -7.84
CA ASP A 48 23.36 -10.84 -6.90
C ASP A 48 22.91 -11.05 -5.44
N MET A 49 21.61 -10.93 -5.15
CA MET A 49 21.10 -11.06 -3.79
C MET A 49 20.89 -12.55 -3.41
N PRO A 50 21.31 -12.99 -2.20
CA PRO A 50 21.02 -14.33 -1.69
C PRO A 50 19.52 -14.65 -1.69
N SER A 51 19.16 -15.92 -1.90
CA SER A 51 17.75 -16.35 -2.01
C SER A 51 16.91 -16.01 -0.77
N GLU A 52 17.49 -16.12 0.42
CA GLU A 52 16.85 -15.74 1.68
C GLU A 52 16.61 -14.23 1.76
N ALA A 53 17.62 -13.42 1.43
CA ALA A 53 17.49 -11.96 1.40
C ALA A 53 16.46 -11.49 0.35
N LYS A 54 16.39 -12.15 -0.81
CA LYS A 54 15.34 -11.92 -1.81
C LYS A 54 13.95 -12.16 -1.22
N ARG A 55 13.76 -13.28 -0.52
CA ARG A 55 12.49 -13.60 0.14
C ARG A 55 12.13 -12.57 1.21
N GLN A 56 13.07 -12.24 2.09
CA GLN A 56 12.84 -11.24 3.13
C GLN A 56 12.49 -9.86 2.56
N SER A 57 13.17 -9.43 1.47
CA SER A 57 12.86 -8.16 0.81
C SER A 57 11.47 -8.19 0.16
N PHE A 58 11.08 -9.32 -0.45
CA PHE A 58 9.74 -9.49 -1.00
C PHE A 58 8.66 -9.49 0.08
N ASP A 59 8.86 -10.22 1.18
CA ASP A 59 7.93 -10.28 2.31
C ASP A 59 7.77 -8.89 2.95
N LYS A 60 8.86 -8.12 3.05
CA LYS A 60 8.83 -6.72 3.50
C LYS A 60 8.03 -5.84 2.55
N ALA A 61 8.22 -5.99 1.23
CA ALA A 61 7.45 -5.25 0.24
C ALA A 61 5.94 -5.53 0.36
N VAL A 62 5.55 -6.80 0.53
CA VAL A 62 4.15 -7.20 0.72
C VAL A 62 3.61 -6.64 2.03
N LYS A 63 4.34 -6.78 3.13
CA LYS A 63 3.93 -6.28 4.45
C LYS A 63 3.64 -4.78 4.43
N VAL A 64 4.53 -3.99 3.84
CA VAL A 64 4.33 -2.53 3.72
C VAL A 64 3.07 -2.18 2.93
N LEU A 65 2.81 -2.86 1.81
CA LEU A 65 1.57 -2.63 1.06
C LEU A 65 0.32 -3.06 1.83
N SER A 66 0.37 -4.17 2.56
CA SER A 66 -0.75 -4.62 3.39
C SER A 66 -1.06 -3.62 4.51
N GLU A 67 -0.05 -3.09 5.18
CA GLU A 67 -0.23 -2.06 6.22
C GLU A 67 -0.89 -0.79 5.66
N VAL A 68 -0.47 -0.33 4.47
CA VAL A 68 -1.12 0.81 3.80
C VAL A 68 -2.56 0.46 3.42
N ASN A 69 -2.79 -0.75 2.92
CA ASN A 69 -4.13 -1.20 2.56
C ASN A 69 -5.08 -1.20 3.75
N ASP A 70 -4.61 -1.66 4.91
CA ASP A 70 -5.38 -1.74 6.15
C ASP A 70 -5.68 -0.35 6.70
N LEU A 71 -4.70 0.56 6.68
CA LEU A 71 -4.89 1.96 7.05
C LEU A 71 -5.95 2.64 6.19
N LEU A 72 -5.86 2.48 4.87
CA LEU A 72 -6.85 3.03 3.94
C LEU A 72 -8.22 2.37 4.12
N HIS A 73 -8.26 1.08 4.45
CA HIS A 73 -9.51 0.38 4.73
C HIS A 73 -10.18 0.89 6.00
N ALA A 74 -9.41 1.15 7.06
CA ALA A 74 -9.92 1.75 8.28
C ALA A 74 -10.53 3.12 7.99
N PHE A 75 -9.84 3.94 7.18
CA PHE A 75 -10.38 5.24 6.74
C PHE A 75 -11.68 5.09 5.93
N GLU A 76 -11.72 4.22 4.91
CA GLU A 76 -12.94 3.96 4.13
C GLU A 76 -14.11 3.55 5.03
N ARG A 77 -13.86 2.70 6.05
CA ARG A 77 -14.89 2.31 7.01
C ARG A 77 -15.37 3.51 7.82
N HIS A 78 -14.45 4.30 8.39
CA HIS A 78 -14.82 5.46 9.19
C HIS A 78 -15.60 6.52 8.39
N VAL A 79 -15.19 6.80 7.15
CA VAL A 79 -15.92 7.76 6.28
C VAL A 79 -17.28 7.21 5.87
N ARG A 80 -17.41 5.92 5.57
CA ARG A 80 -18.69 5.30 5.22
C ARG A 80 -19.71 5.33 6.37
N PHE A 81 -19.26 5.32 7.63
CA PHE A 81 -20.15 5.52 8.78
C PHE A 81 -20.47 6.99 9.07
N ALA A 82 -19.72 7.94 8.50
CA ALA A 82 -19.91 9.37 8.70
C ALA A 82 -20.83 10.02 7.65
N LEU A 83 -21.07 9.36 6.52
CA LEU A 83 -22.02 9.80 5.51
C LEU A 83 -23.38 9.13 5.77
N PRO A 84 -24.46 9.88 6.10
CA PRO A 84 -25.80 9.31 6.08
C PRO A 84 -26.09 8.82 4.65
N GLU A 85 -26.68 7.63 4.52
CA GLU A 85 -27.21 7.16 3.25
C GLU A 85 -28.19 8.24 2.72
N VAL A 86 -27.83 8.88 1.61
CA VAL A 86 -28.66 9.86 0.91
C VAL A 86 -29.70 9.12 0.08
#